data_AF-A0A1B1UF93-F1
#
_entry.id   AF-A0A1B1UF93-F1
#
_cell.length_a   1.000
_cell.length_b   1.000
_cell.length_c   1.000
_cell.angle_alpha   90.00
_cell.angle_beta   90.00
_cell.angle_gamma   90.00
#
_symmetry.space_group_name_H-M   'P 1'
#
loop_
_entity.id
_entity.type
_entity.pdbx_description
1 polymer ?
#
loop_
_entity_poly.entity_id
_entity_poly.type
_entity_poly.pdbx_seq_one_letter_code
_entity_poly.pdbx_strand_id
1 'polypeptide(L)'
;MGNRLLAALPASDFDLLEPELETIALDQDAVLLRAGDAIEYVYFPHSGAISLMIDMADGHTVATAAVGREGAVGILSVLGPSPSDMTAIVRAAGTAFRIPASRFHAAFNRSPAIRQAVQIHVRAMLMQLQLGSACNALHPVEARMARWLLQLRDRVDHDVLPLTQQALSQIVGVRRTTVTLLMRNLRARGAIKADRRGLIEIDPARLAAVACECHNVMHLEVEEMFALHSARSRAAVLPEDRRIPGIKSGGAV
;
A
#
# COMPACT_ATOMS: atom_id res chain seq x y z
N MET A 1 -14.26 8.50 -0.85
CA MET A 1 -13.40 7.63 0.00
C MET A 1 -11.95 7.79 -0.39
N GLY A 2 -11.03 7.83 0.56
CA GLY A 2 -9.60 8.02 0.29
C GLY A 2 -8.86 6.74 -0.13
N ASN A 3 -9.33 5.56 0.30
CA ASN A 3 -8.72 4.26 0.01
C ASN A 3 -9.25 3.66 -1.29
N ARG A 4 -8.36 3.20 -2.18
CA ARG A 4 -8.68 2.71 -3.53
C ARG A 4 -9.33 1.32 -3.54
N LEU A 5 -9.02 0.46 -2.56
CA LEU A 5 -9.66 -0.85 -2.46
C LEU A 5 -11.14 -0.68 -2.10
N LEU A 6 -11.43 0.14 -1.09
CA LEU A 6 -12.81 0.41 -0.67
C LEU A 6 -13.58 1.20 -1.73
N ALA A 7 -12.95 2.21 -2.34
CA ALA A 7 -13.58 3.02 -3.38
C ALA A 7 -13.92 2.25 -4.67
N ALA A 8 -13.31 1.09 -4.90
CA ALA A 8 -13.57 0.25 -6.06
C ALA A 8 -14.70 -0.77 -5.83
N LEU A 9 -15.19 -0.94 -4.60
CA LEU A 9 -16.30 -1.82 -4.30
C LEU A 9 -17.63 -1.25 -4.83
N PRO A 10 -18.54 -2.10 -5.34
CA PRO A 10 -19.93 -1.71 -5.53
C PRO A 10 -20.54 -1.26 -4.20
N ALA A 11 -21.51 -0.32 -4.26
CA ALA A 11 -22.14 0.24 -3.06
C ALA A 11 -22.70 -0.86 -2.13
N SER A 12 -23.41 -1.83 -2.69
CA SER A 12 -24.00 -2.96 -1.94
C SER A 12 -22.97 -3.81 -1.18
N ASP A 13 -21.74 -3.91 -1.70
CA ASP A 13 -20.66 -4.65 -1.05
C ASP A 13 -19.94 -3.79 -0.02
N PHE A 14 -19.82 -2.49 -0.26
CA PHE A 14 -19.29 -1.53 0.72
C PHE A 14 -20.20 -1.43 1.95
N ASP A 15 -21.53 -1.51 1.78
CA ASP A 15 -22.51 -1.50 2.87
C ASP A 15 -22.33 -2.66 3.86
N LEU A 16 -21.63 -3.74 3.47
CA LEU A 16 -21.26 -4.83 4.38
C LEU A 16 -20.13 -4.46 5.35
N LEU A 17 -19.35 -3.42 5.01
CA LEU A 17 -18.20 -2.93 5.78
C LEU A 17 -18.55 -1.64 6.53
N GLU A 18 -19.27 -0.72 5.87
CA GLU A 18 -19.55 0.63 6.36
C GLU A 18 -19.98 0.72 7.83
N PRO A 19 -20.92 -0.10 8.32
CA PRO A 19 -21.40 0.01 9.70
C PRO A 19 -20.35 -0.33 10.77
N GLU A 20 -19.28 -1.03 10.38
CA GLU A 20 -18.21 -1.49 11.26
C GLU A 20 -16.90 -0.69 11.06
N LEU A 21 -16.89 0.29 10.13
CA LEU A 21 -15.71 1.12 9.87
C LEU A 21 -15.61 2.28 10.86
N GLU A 22 -14.45 2.41 11.47
CA GLU A 22 -14.10 3.54 12.33
C GLU A 22 -12.99 4.38 11.68
N THR A 23 -13.15 5.70 11.65
CA THR A 23 -12.06 6.58 11.22
C THR A 23 -11.07 6.79 12.36
N ILE A 24 -9.79 6.57 12.08
CA ILE A 24 -8.70 6.83 13.03
C ILE A 24 -7.64 7.75 12.43
N ALA A 25 -6.93 8.45 13.31
CA ALA A 25 -5.68 9.10 12.97
C ALA A 25 -4.55 8.05 12.86
N LEU A 26 -3.64 8.27 11.91
CA LEU A 26 -2.36 7.57 11.83
C LEU A 26 -1.28 8.53 12.31
N ASP A 27 -0.82 8.36 13.54
CA ASP A 27 0.28 9.15 14.09
C ASP A 27 1.63 8.64 13.58
N GLN A 28 2.56 9.54 13.32
CA GLN A 28 3.90 9.17 12.85
C GLN A 28 4.60 8.23 13.85
N ASP A 29 5.24 7.20 13.31
CA ASP A 29 5.93 6.11 14.00
C ASP A 29 5.03 5.27 14.95
N ALA A 30 3.70 5.44 14.89
CA ALA A 30 2.78 4.54 15.55
C ALA A 30 2.87 3.12 14.97
N VAL A 31 2.79 2.12 15.84
CA VAL A 31 2.77 0.70 15.46
C VAL A 31 1.33 0.24 15.41
N LEU A 32 0.84 -0.08 14.21
CA LEU A 32 -0.54 -0.55 14.00
C LEU A 32 -0.71 -2.04 14.27
N LEU A 33 0.36 -2.79 14.04
CA LEU A 33 0.44 -4.23 14.17
C LEU A 33 1.88 -4.60 14.50
N ARG A 34 2.10 -5.50 15.44
CA ARG A 34 3.43 -5.98 15.83
C ARG A 34 3.59 -7.43 15.44
N ALA A 35 4.79 -7.83 15.03
CA ALA A 35 5.10 -9.22 14.75
C ALA A 35 4.85 -10.07 16.02
N GLY A 36 4.17 -11.21 15.86
CA GLY A 36 3.76 -12.08 16.95
C GLY A 36 2.42 -11.74 17.61
N ASP A 37 1.86 -10.54 17.38
CA ASP A 37 0.55 -10.17 17.93
C ASP A 37 -0.59 -10.74 17.07
N ALA A 38 -1.75 -10.98 17.70
CA ALA A 38 -2.97 -11.32 16.99
C ALA A 38 -3.43 -10.14 16.11
N ILE A 39 -3.92 -10.43 14.90
CA ILE A 39 -4.45 -9.42 14.00
C ILE A 39 -5.90 -9.09 14.41
N GLU A 40 -6.08 -8.05 15.22
CA GLU A 40 -7.40 -7.64 15.72
C GLU A 40 -8.16 -6.74 14.74
N TYR A 41 -7.44 -5.95 13.94
CA TYR A 41 -8.02 -4.95 13.02
C TYR A 41 -7.39 -5.02 11.63
N VAL A 42 -8.19 -4.67 10.63
CA VAL A 42 -7.74 -4.34 9.28
C VAL A 42 -7.79 -2.83 9.10
N TYR A 43 -6.70 -2.25 8.61
CA TYR A 43 -6.56 -0.80 8.43
C TYR A 43 -6.52 -0.44 6.95
N PHE A 44 -7.35 0.51 6.52
CA PHE A 44 -7.44 1.02 5.15
C PHE A 44 -7.02 2.49 5.13
N PRO A 45 -5.74 2.81 4.82
CA PRO A 45 -5.28 4.20 4.80
C PRO A 45 -6.04 5.03 3.77
N HIS A 46 -6.40 6.24 4.14
CA HIS A 46 -6.87 7.29 3.24
C HIS A 46 -5.73 8.19 2.78
N SER A 47 -4.77 8.40 3.67
CA SER A 47 -3.55 9.18 3.47
C SER A 47 -2.46 8.63 4.39
N GLY A 48 -1.22 9.04 4.13
CA GLY A 48 -0.07 8.56 4.87
C GLY A 48 0.53 7.28 4.28
N ALA A 49 1.64 6.87 4.86
CA ALA A 49 2.42 5.74 4.39
C ALA A 49 2.80 4.86 5.56
N ILE A 50 2.64 3.55 5.41
CA ILE A 50 2.96 2.54 6.42
C ILE A 50 4.02 1.62 5.85
N SER A 51 5.10 1.38 6.59
CA SER A 51 6.10 0.37 6.23
C SER A 51 5.80 -0.93 6.94
N LEU A 52 5.91 -2.04 6.21
CA LEU A 52 5.89 -3.38 6.77
C LEU A 52 7.32 -3.84 7.00
N MET A 53 7.61 -4.17 8.25
CA MET A 53 8.96 -4.44 8.76
C MET A 53 9.06 -5.90 9.19
N ILE A 54 10.22 -6.51 8.97
CA ILE A 54 10.58 -7.82 9.51
C ILE A 54 11.76 -7.64 10.47
N ASP A 55 11.63 -8.26 11.64
CA ASP A 55 12.69 -8.34 12.64
C ASP A 55 13.53 -9.60 12.40
N MET A 56 14.84 -9.42 12.34
CA MET A 56 15.82 -10.49 12.13
C MET A 56 16.40 -10.95 13.47
N ALA A 57 16.86 -12.20 13.53
CA ALA A 57 17.41 -12.80 14.75
C ALA A 57 18.64 -12.07 15.31
N ASP A 58 19.34 -11.30 14.48
CA ASP A 58 20.50 -10.49 14.87
C ASP A 58 20.11 -9.09 15.39
N GLY A 59 18.81 -8.83 15.57
CA GLY A 59 18.27 -7.58 16.09
C GLY A 59 18.12 -6.47 15.04
N HIS A 60 18.44 -6.72 13.76
CA HIS A 60 18.15 -5.76 12.70
C HIS A 60 16.67 -5.85 12.28
N THR A 61 16.10 -4.70 11.96
CA THR A 61 14.74 -4.60 11.40
C THR A 61 14.83 -4.02 10.00
N VAL A 62 14.19 -4.66 9.02
CA VAL A 62 14.21 -4.22 7.62
C VAL A 62 12.81 -4.06 7.04
N ALA A 63 12.59 -2.99 6.26
CA ALA A 63 11.33 -2.84 5.53
C ALA A 63 11.30 -3.78 4.32
N THR A 64 10.17 -4.45 4.12
CA THR A 64 9.97 -5.36 2.99
C THR A 64 8.96 -4.81 1.98
N ALA A 65 8.01 -4.00 2.45
CA ALA A 65 6.99 -3.37 1.62
C ALA A 65 6.44 -2.10 2.26
N ALA A 66 5.66 -1.34 1.50
CA ALA A 66 4.86 -0.23 2.02
C ALA A 66 3.41 -0.32 1.57
N VAL A 67 2.54 0.25 2.41
CA VAL A 67 1.10 0.33 2.21
C VAL A 67 0.68 1.79 2.37
N GLY A 68 -0.06 2.30 1.40
CA GLY A 68 -0.74 3.59 1.46
C GLY A 68 -2.22 3.44 1.13
N ARG A 69 -2.79 4.46 0.47
CA ARG A 69 -4.20 4.48 0.06
C ARG A 69 -4.59 3.40 -0.94
N GLU A 70 -3.62 2.76 -1.57
CA GLU A 70 -3.77 1.65 -2.51
C GLU A 70 -3.90 0.27 -1.83
N GLY A 71 -3.78 0.19 -0.50
CA GLY A 71 -3.74 -1.09 0.18
C GLY A 71 -4.42 -1.09 1.53
N ALA A 72 -4.15 -2.13 2.30
CA ALA A 72 -4.59 -2.29 3.66
C ALA A 72 -3.57 -3.08 4.49
N VAL A 73 -3.55 -2.85 5.80
CA VAL A 73 -2.73 -3.60 6.77
C VAL A 73 -3.64 -4.58 7.50
N GLY A 74 -3.16 -5.81 7.75
CA GLY A 74 -3.95 -6.85 8.44
C GLY A 74 -4.98 -7.57 7.55
N ILE A 75 -5.09 -7.17 6.28
CA ILE A 75 -6.09 -7.70 5.33
C ILE A 75 -5.94 -9.21 5.06
N LEU A 76 -4.73 -9.76 5.22
CA LEU A 76 -4.46 -11.20 5.06
C LEU A 76 -4.97 -12.07 6.23
N SER A 77 -5.51 -11.44 7.29
CA SER A 77 -6.23 -12.17 8.35
C SER A 77 -7.40 -13.01 7.82
N VAL A 78 -7.87 -12.73 6.60
CA VAL A 78 -8.90 -13.54 5.94
C VAL A 78 -8.45 -14.97 5.58
N LEU A 79 -7.14 -15.23 5.57
CA LEU A 79 -6.58 -16.55 5.24
C LEU A 79 -6.60 -17.53 6.44
N GLY A 80 -6.99 -17.05 7.61
CA GLY A 80 -7.09 -17.83 8.84
C GLY A 80 -6.50 -17.08 10.04
N PRO A 81 -6.81 -17.53 11.27
CA PRO A 81 -6.22 -16.97 12.47
C PRO A 81 -4.72 -17.28 12.52
N SER A 82 -3.90 -16.26 12.36
CA SER A 82 -2.45 -16.32 12.53
C SER A 82 -1.98 -15.05 13.23
N PRO A 83 -0.95 -15.12 14.09
CA PRO A 83 -0.18 -13.95 14.48
C PRO A 83 0.35 -13.22 13.24
N SER A 84 0.62 -11.93 13.40
CA SER A 84 1.30 -11.16 12.36
C SER A 84 2.75 -11.63 12.19
N ASP A 85 3.17 -11.86 10.95
CA ASP A 85 4.57 -12.12 10.61
C ASP A 85 5.42 -10.83 10.51
N MET A 86 4.76 -9.67 10.63
CA MET A 86 5.35 -8.36 10.31
C MET A 86 4.96 -7.30 11.34
N THR A 87 5.82 -6.30 11.51
CA THR A 87 5.51 -5.08 12.26
C THR A 87 5.13 -3.97 11.28
N ALA A 88 3.94 -3.38 11.42
CA ALA A 88 3.47 -2.28 10.58
C ALA A 88 3.64 -0.93 11.30
N ILE A 89 4.49 -0.06 10.74
CA ILE A 89 4.85 1.24 11.34
C ILE A 89 4.42 2.37 10.41
N VAL A 90 3.65 3.32 10.94
CA VAL A 90 3.28 4.55 10.22
C VAL A 90 4.54 5.39 10.00
N ARG A 91 4.93 5.61 8.75
CA ARG A 91 6.08 6.46 8.39
C ARG A 91 5.69 7.87 8.04
N ALA A 92 4.48 8.06 7.51
CA ALA A 92 3.91 9.37 7.31
C ALA A 92 2.50 9.41 7.90
N ALA A 93 2.24 10.45 8.68
CA ALA A 93 0.96 10.65 9.34
C ALA A 93 -0.19 10.77 8.33
N GLY A 94 -1.39 10.46 8.79
CA GLY A 94 -2.56 10.48 7.92
C GLY A 94 -3.83 10.04 8.64
N THR A 95 -4.76 9.49 7.88
CA THR A 95 -5.99 8.90 8.41
C THR A 95 -6.26 7.56 7.76
N ALA A 96 -6.99 6.70 8.45
CA ALA A 96 -7.42 5.41 7.93
C ALA A 96 -8.83 5.09 8.41
N PHE A 97 -9.51 4.21 7.70
CA PHE A 97 -10.51 3.38 8.36
C PHE A 97 -9.84 2.20 9.06
N ARG A 98 -10.41 1.77 10.17
CA ARG A 98 -10.17 0.45 10.76
C ARG A 98 -11.49 -0.32 10.87
N ILE A 99 -11.42 -1.64 10.79
CA ILE A 99 -12.54 -2.56 11.00
C ILE A 99 -12.02 -3.76 11.80
N PRO A 100 -12.81 -4.34 12.74
CA PRO A 100 -12.41 -5.58 13.39
C PRO A 100 -12.16 -6.69 12.36
N ALA A 101 -11.06 -7.42 12.50
CA ALA A 101 -10.66 -8.45 11.55
C ALA A 101 -11.73 -9.54 11.38
N SER A 102 -12.44 -9.89 12.45
CA SER A 102 -13.57 -10.83 12.43
C SER A 102 -14.75 -10.35 11.56
N ARG A 103 -15.05 -9.05 11.59
CA ARG A 103 -16.09 -8.42 10.77
C ARG A 103 -15.68 -8.36 9.30
N PHE A 104 -14.43 -7.99 9.04
CA PHE A 104 -13.87 -8.02 7.69
C PHE A 104 -13.90 -9.43 7.09
N HIS A 105 -13.49 -10.45 7.87
CA HIS A 105 -13.55 -11.86 7.46
C HIS A 105 -15.00 -12.30 7.15
N ALA A 106 -15.98 -11.89 7.95
CA ALA A 106 -17.40 -12.17 7.66
C ALA A 106 -17.87 -11.54 6.34
N ALA A 107 -17.50 -10.29 6.07
CA ALA A 107 -17.82 -9.60 4.82
C ALA A 107 -17.12 -10.25 3.61
N PHE A 108 -15.84 -10.63 3.77
CA PHE A 108 -15.07 -11.37 2.76
C PHE A 108 -15.75 -12.69 2.33
N ASN A 109 -16.32 -13.44 3.29
CA ASN A 109 -17.02 -14.68 2.96
C ASN A 109 -18.33 -14.44 2.18
N ARG A 110 -18.97 -13.29 2.38
CA ARG A 110 -20.26 -12.95 1.77
C ARG A 110 -20.15 -12.28 0.40
N SER A 111 -19.08 -11.54 0.14
CA SER A 111 -18.95 -10.71 -1.06
C SER A 111 -17.83 -11.18 -2.01
N PRO A 112 -18.16 -11.58 -3.24
CA PRO A 112 -17.16 -11.80 -4.29
C PRO A 112 -16.32 -10.55 -4.62
N ALA A 113 -16.91 -9.35 -4.53
CA ALA A 113 -16.21 -8.09 -4.81
C ALA A 113 -15.13 -7.81 -3.76
N ILE A 114 -15.43 -8.03 -2.47
CA ILE A 114 -14.45 -7.92 -1.39
C ILE A 114 -13.32 -8.95 -1.57
N ARG A 115 -13.66 -10.20 -1.93
CA ARG A 115 -12.62 -11.22 -2.25
C ARG A 115 -11.72 -10.77 -3.39
N GLN A 116 -12.28 -10.17 -4.44
CA GLN A 116 -11.51 -9.64 -5.55
C GLN A 116 -10.60 -8.48 -5.11
N ALA A 117 -11.08 -7.57 -4.25
CA ALA A 117 -10.26 -6.48 -3.70
C ALA A 117 -9.07 -7.04 -2.90
N VAL A 118 -9.29 -8.07 -2.06
CA VAL A 118 -8.20 -8.78 -1.36
C VAL A 118 -7.21 -9.39 -2.35
N GLN A 119 -7.68 -10.07 -3.40
CA GLN A 119 -6.79 -10.67 -4.41
C GLN A 119 -5.92 -9.63 -5.13
N ILE A 120 -6.48 -8.45 -5.43
CA ILE A 120 -5.72 -7.35 -6.04
C ILE A 120 -4.65 -6.84 -5.08
N HIS A 121 -5.01 -6.62 -3.82
CA HIS A 121 -4.04 -6.22 -2.80
C HIS A 121 -2.90 -7.25 -2.66
N VAL A 122 -3.24 -8.55 -2.59
CA VAL A 122 -2.25 -9.64 -2.50
C VAL A 122 -1.31 -9.63 -3.70
N ARG A 123 -1.83 -9.44 -4.92
CA ARG A 123 -1.01 -9.35 -6.14
C ARG A 123 -0.05 -8.17 -6.10
N ALA A 124 -0.53 -6.99 -5.70
CA ALA A 124 0.32 -5.81 -5.55
C ALA A 124 1.42 -6.03 -4.50
N MET A 125 1.08 -6.68 -3.38
CA MET A 125 2.04 -7.02 -2.33
C MET A 125 3.09 -8.04 -2.81
N LEU A 126 2.68 -9.11 -3.48
CA LEU A 126 3.60 -10.11 -4.03
C LEU A 126 4.58 -9.49 -5.04
N MET A 127 4.08 -8.62 -5.92
CA MET A 127 4.91 -7.89 -6.88
C MET A 127 5.93 -6.99 -6.16
N GLN A 128 5.50 -6.22 -5.14
CA GLN A 128 6.43 -5.42 -4.33
C GLN A 128 7.53 -6.27 -3.68
N LEU A 129 7.19 -7.44 -3.14
CA LEU A 129 8.14 -8.35 -2.51
C LEU A 129 9.13 -8.96 -3.53
N GLN A 130 8.62 -9.41 -4.69
CA GLN A 130 9.44 -10.00 -5.76
C GLN A 130 10.43 -8.98 -6.34
N LEU A 131 9.94 -7.80 -6.73
CA LEU A 131 10.79 -6.74 -7.25
C LEU A 131 11.70 -6.16 -6.17
N GLY A 132 11.23 -6.09 -4.92
CA GLY A 132 12.04 -5.68 -3.76
C GLY A 132 13.24 -6.62 -3.55
N SER A 133 13.01 -7.93 -3.66
CA SER A 133 14.07 -8.95 -3.59
C SER A 133 15.10 -8.78 -4.71
N ALA A 134 14.65 -8.71 -5.96
CA ALA A 134 15.53 -8.49 -7.12
C ALA A 134 16.32 -7.18 -7.00
N CYS A 135 15.64 -6.10 -6.62
CA CYS A 135 16.23 -4.78 -6.43
C CYS A 135 17.32 -4.80 -5.35
N ASN A 136 17.08 -5.51 -4.25
CA ASN A 136 18.06 -5.65 -3.17
C ASN A 136 19.30 -6.44 -3.60
N ALA A 137 19.16 -7.39 -4.51
CA ALA A 137 20.26 -8.21 -5.02
C ALA A 137 21.09 -7.52 -6.12
N LEU A 138 20.46 -6.68 -6.96
CA LEU A 138 21.07 -6.20 -8.20
C LEU A 138 21.44 -4.71 -8.18
N HIS A 139 20.75 -3.88 -7.38
CA HIS A 139 20.93 -2.43 -7.44
C HIS A 139 21.76 -1.86 -6.28
N PRO A 140 22.52 -0.78 -6.53
CA PRO A 140 23.27 -0.10 -5.48
C PRO A 140 22.34 0.53 -4.44
N VAL A 141 22.82 0.59 -3.19
CA VAL A 141 22.05 1.09 -2.04
C VAL A 141 21.54 2.53 -2.24
N GLU A 142 22.29 3.38 -2.94
CA GLU A 142 21.85 4.76 -3.28
C GLU A 142 20.58 4.76 -4.14
N ALA A 143 20.54 3.94 -5.19
CA ALA A 143 19.39 3.82 -6.08
C ALA A 143 18.17 3.20 -5.38
N ARG A 144 18.43 2.23 -4.47
CA ARG A 144 17.39 1.63 -3.62
C ARG A 144 16.79 2.63 -2.64
N MET A 145 17.62 3.49 -2.04
CA MET A 145 17.16 4.56 -1.14
C MET A 145 16.32 5.59 -1.91
N ALA A 146 16.76 6.00 -3.09
CA ALA A 146 16.00 6.91 -3.95
C ALA A 146 14.64 6.33 -4.35
N ARG A 147 14.58 5.04 -4.74
CA ARG A 147 13.32 4.32 -4.97
C ARG A 147 12.39 4.38 -3.76
N TRP A 148 12.90 4.06 -2.56
CA TRP A 148 12.09 4.06 -1.34
C TRP A 148 11.50 5.44 -1.01
N LEU A 149 12.30 6.50 -1.15
CA LEU A 149 11.84 7.87 -0.95
C LEU A 149 10.72 8.23 -1.95
N LEU A 150 10.88 7.88 -3.24
CA LEU A 150 9.82 8.08 -4.24
C LEU A 150 8.56 7.27 -3.92
N GLN A 151 8.69 6.01 -3.53
CA GLN A 151 7.52 5.19 -3.17
C GLN A 151 6.75 5.70 -1.95
N LEU A 152 7.45 6.27 -0.97
CA LEU A 152 6.81 6.91 0.17
C LEU A 152 6.15 8.21 -0.25
N ARG A 153 6.80 8.99 -1.13
CA ARG A 153 6.23 10.18 -1.76
C ARG A 153 4.97 9.83 -2.57
N ASP A 154 4.93 8.74 -3.31
CA ASP A 154 3.72 8.37 -4.07
C ASP A 154 2.49 8.11 -3.17
N ARG A 155 2.71 7.96 -1.85
CA ARG A 155 1.66 7.76 -0.84
C ARG A 155 1.38 9.01 -0.01
N VAL A 156 2.19 10.05 -0.13
CA VAL A 156 2.00 11.35 0.54
C VAL A 156 1.93 12.46 -0.51
N ASP A 157 0.90 13.28 -0.47
CA ASP A 157 0.64 14.26 -1.54
C ASP A 157 1.58 15.50 -1.50
N HIS A 158 2.82 15.35 -1.00
CA HIS A 158 3.82 16.41 -0.87
C HIS A 158 5.27 15.89 -0.95
N ASP A 159 6.21 16.77 -1.30
CA ASP A 159 7.63 16.42 -1.48
C ASP A 159 8.46 16.42 -0.17
N VAL A 160 7.83 16.57 1.00
CA VAL A 160 8.50 16.58 2.31
C VAL A 160 8.20 15.29 3.07
N LEU A 161 9.15 14.38 3.14
CA LEU A 161 8.95 13.09 3.79
C LEU A 161 9.31 13.14 5.28
N PRO A 162 8.39 12.79 6.19
CA PRO A 162 8.67 12.78 7.62
C PRO A 162 9.44 11.50 8.00
N LEU A 163 10.72 11.47 7.63
CA LEU A 163 11.61 10.32 7.82
C LEU A 163 12.90 10.72 8.53
N THR A 164 13.21 9.99 9.60
CA THR A 164 14.52 10.08 10.24
C THR A 164 15.55 9.23 9.49
N GLN A 165 16.84 9.53 9.68
CA GLN A 165 17.90 8.66 9.15
C GLN A 165 17.88 7.25 9.78
N GLN A 166 17.35 7.11 10.99
CA GLN A 166 17.13 5.81 11.62
C GLN A 166 16.01 5.04 10.90
N ALA A 167 14.87 5.67 10.62
CA ALA A 167 13.81 5.05 9.81
C ALA A 167 14.35 4.64 8.42
N LEU A 168 15.14 5.49 7.76
CA LEU A 168 15.79 5.15 6.49
C LEU A 168 16.77 3.98 6.61
N SER A 169 17.54 3.88 7.70
CA SER A 169 18.44 2.75 7.92
C SER A 169 17.69 1.42 7.99
N GLN A 170 16.53 1.41 8.65
CA GLN A 170 15.64 0.25 8.70
C GLN A 170 14.99 -0.01 7.33
N ILE A 171 14.54 1.03 6.62
CA ILE A 171 13.90 0.88 5.32
C ILE A 171 14.85 0.29 4.27
N VAL A 172 16.10 0.73 4.27
CA VAL A 172 17.10 0.31 3.27
C VAL A 172 17.90 -0.91 3.74
N GLY A 173 17.87 -1.24 5.03
CA GLY A 173 18.59 -2.38 5.61
C GLY A 173 20.10 -2.15 5.66
N VAL A 174 20.53 -0.95 6.05
CA VAL A 174 21.96 -0.59 6.14
C VAL A 174 22.27 0.18 7.42
N ARG A 175 23.55 0.29 7.78
CA ARG A 175 23.97 1.07 8.95
C ARG A 175 23.64 2.56 8.77
N ARG A 176 23.37 3.25 9.88
CA ARG A 176 23.11 4.69 9.89
C ARG A 176 24.22 5.52 9.24
N THR A 177 25.49 5.12 9.40
CA THR A 177 26.64 5.78 8.75
C THR A 177 26.55 5.73 7.23
N THR A 178 26.09 4.61 6.67
CA THR A 178 25.82 4.47 5.23
C THR A 178 24.71 5.44 4.81
N VAL A 179 23.62 5.54 5.59
CA VAL A 179 22.54 6.50 5.32
C VAL A 179 23.06 7.94 5.31
N THR A 180 23.88 8.33 6.29
CA THR A 180 24.47 9.68 6.34
C THR A 180 25.28 10.00 5.08
N LEU A 181 26.07 9.03 4.59
CA LEU A 181 26.82 9.17 3.34
C LEU A 181 25.90 9.33 2.12
N LEU A 182 24.89 8.48 1.98
CA LEU A 182 23.94 8.51 0.87
C LEU A 182 23.13 9.82 0.85
N MET A 183 22.66 10.27 2.00
CA MET A 183 21.99 11.57 2.14
C MET A 183 22.88 12.72 1.66
N ARG A 184 24.19 12.69 1.99
CA ARG A 184 25.15 13.69 1.51
C ARG A 184 25.29 13.66 -0.02
N ASN A 185 25.38 12.48 -0.61
CA ASN A 185 25.52 12.33 -2.06
C ASN A 185 24.26 12.80 -2.80
N LEU A 186 23.07 12.42 -2.32
CA LEU A 186 21.79 12.86 -2.88
C LEU A 186 21.61 14.38 -2.78
N ARG A 187 22.05 15.02 -1.68
CA ARG A 187 22.09 16.49 -1.57
C ARG A 187 23.04 17.11 -2.59
N ALA A 188 24.25 16.55 -2.76
CA ALA A 188 25.22 17.07 -3.73
C ALA A 188 24.70 17.02 -5.18
N ARG A 189 23.79 16.07 -5.49
CA ARG A 189 23.09 15.97 -6.79
C ARG A 189 21.80 16.81 -6.87
N GLY A 190 21.40 17.45 -5.77
CA GLY A 190 20.15 18.22 -5.66
C GLY A 190 18.89 17.36 -5.57
N ALA A 191 19.01 16.03 -5.41
CA ALA A 191 17.87 15.13 -5.24
C ALA A 191 17.21 15.26 -3.86
N ILE A 192 17.97 15.75 -2.87
CA ILE A 192 17.45 16.17 -1.56
C ILE A 192 17.74 17.68 -1.42
N LYS A 193 16.68 18.47 -1.30
CA LYS A 193 16.75 19.93 -1.19
C LYS A 193 17.11 20.37 0.23
N ALA A 194 16.51 19.70 1.22
CA ALA A 194 16.76 19.95 2.62
C ALA A 194 16.48 18.70 3.46
N ASP A 195 17.19 18.55 4.57
CA ASP A 195 16.79 17.61 5.61
C ASP A 195 17.01 18.20 7.00
N ARG A 196 15.92 18.41 7.74
CA ARG A 196 15.96 19.06 9.05
C ARG A 196 14.90 18.44 9.95
N ARG A 197 15.25 18.21 11.22
CA ARG A 197 14.31 17.74 12.27
C ARG A 197 13.51 16.49 11.88
N GLY A 198 14.11 15.55 11.15
CA GLY A 198 13.42 14.32 10.72
C GLY A 198 12.47 14.51 9.53
N LEU A 199 12.58 15.63 8.81
CA LEU A 199 11.91 15.87 7.54
C LEU A 199 12.94 15.86 6.42
N ILE A 200 12.62 15.24 5.29
CA ILE A 200 13.46 15.15 4.09
C ILE A 200 12.67 15.73 2.91
N GLU A 201 13.07 16.91 2.46
CA GLU A 201 12.51 17.53 1.26
C GLU A 201 13.26 17.03 0.02
N ILE A 202 12.52 16.45 -0.91
CA ILE A 202 13.08 15.85 -2.13
C ILE A 202 12.82 16.71 -3.38
N ASP A 203 13.64 16.49 -4.41
CA ASP A 203 13.32 16.87 -5.79
C ASP A 203 12.91 15.59 -6.53
N PRO A 204 11.62 15.38 -6.84
CA PRO A 204 11.14 14.12 -7.42
C PRO A 204 11.82 13.77 -8.74
N ALA A 205 12.08 14.75 -9.61
CA ALA A 205 12.67 14.51 -10.92
C ALA A 205 14.14 14.10 -10.79
N ARG A 206 14.91 14.81 -9.96
CA ARG A 206 16.33 14.47 -9.71
C ARG A 206 16.47 13.17 -8.94
N LEU A 207 15.55 12.89 -8.02
CA LEU A 207 15.54 11.65 -7.26
C LEU A 207 15.18 10.46 -8.16
N ALA A 208 14.23 10.62 -9.10
CA ALA A 208 13.91 9.62 -10.12
C ALA A 208 15.10 9.30 -11.01
N ALA A 209 15.94 10.29 -11.35
CA ALA A 209 17.17 10.06 -12.11
C ALA A 209 18.24 9.25 -11.35
N VAL A 210 18.13 9.15 -10.01
CA VAL A 210 19.02 8.32 -9.17
C VAL A 210 18.39 6.97 -8.82
N ALA A 211 17.06 6.90 -8.79
CA ALA A 211 16.34 5.68 -8.49
C ALA A 211 16.58 4.59 -9.53
N CYS A 212 16.52 3.35 -9.09
CA CYS A 212 16.49 2.20 -10.00
C CYS A 212 15.14 2.12 -10.73
N GLU A 213 15.14 1.41 -11.85
CA GLU A 213 13.97 1.16 -12.70
C GLU A 213 12.80 0.50 -11.95
N CYS A 214 13.09 -0.19 -10.84
CA CYS A 214 12.07 -0.85 -10.02
C CYS A 214 11.02 0.13 -9.45
N HIS A 215 11.34 1.42 -9.25
CA HIS A 215 10.33 2.41 -8.85
C HIS A 215 9.20 2.50 -9.87
N ASN A 216 9.55 2.73 -11.14
CA ASN A 216 8.58 2.89 -12.22
C ASN A 216 7.78 1.60 -12.46
N VAL A 217 8.45 0.44 -12.45
CA VAL A 217 7.76 -0.85 -12.62
C VAL A 217 6.73 -1.06 -11.51
N MET A 218 7.13 -0.86 -10.24
CA MET A 218 6.20 -1.00 -9.11
C MET A 218 5.04 -0.01 -9.19
N HIS A 219 5.29 1.24 -9.60
CA HIS A 219 4.25 2.26 -9.72
C HIS A 219 3.24 1.92 -10.81
N LEU A 220 3.72 1.57 -12.02
CA LEU A 220 2.85 1.27 -13.17
C LEU A 220 1.97 0.03 -12.92
N GLU A 221 2.54 -1.02 -12.34
CA GLU A 221 1.81 -2.25 -12.02
C GLU A 221 0.67 -2.00 -11.03
N VAL A 222 0.91 -1.18 -9.99
CA VAL A 222 -0.16 -0.79 -9.06
C VAL A 222 -1.26 -0.02 -9.80
N GLU A 223 -0.91 0.94 -10.65
CA GLU A 223 -1.90 1.70 -11.41
C GLU A 223 -2.72 0.82 -12.36
N GLU A 224 -2.09 -0.11 -13.07
CA GLU A 224 -2.76 -1.02 -13.99
C GLU A 224 -3.72 -1.98 -13.27
N MET A 225 -3.31 -2.53 -12.12
CA MET A 225 -4.16 -3.40 -11.30
C MET A 225 -5.46 -2.71 -10.88
N PHE A 226 -5.37 -1.43 -10.48
CA PHE A 226 -6.54 -0.65 -10.07
C PHE A 226 -7.38 -0.17 -11.25
N ALA A 227 -6.77 0.16 -12.40
CA ALA A 227 -7.50 0.53 -13.61
C ALA A 227 -8.37 -0.62 -14.13
N LEU A 228 -7.81 -1.83 -14.24
CA LEU A 228 -8.53 -3.03 -14.69
C LEU A 228 -9.65 -3.42 -13.72
N HIS A 229 -9.43 -3.29 -12.42
CA HIS A 229 -10.45 -3.60 -11.42
C HIS A 229 -11.61 -2.62 -11.47
N SER A 230 -11.32 -1.32 -11.56
CA SER A 230 -12.35 -0.28 -11.66
C SER A 230 -13.23 -0.49 -12.89
N ALA A 231 -12.65 -0.91 -14.02
CA ALA A 231 -13.40 -1.25 -15.22
C ALA A 231 -14.32 -2.48 -15.02
N ARG A 232 -13.82 -3.54 -14.36
CA ARG A 232 -14.62 -4.74 -14.05
C ARG A 232 -15.74 -4.48 -13.05
N SER A 233 -15.47 -3.70 -12.01
CA SER A 233 -16.46 -3.32 -10.99
C SER A 233 -17.61 -2.53 -11.63
N ARG A 234 -17.30 -1.56 -12.52
CA ARG A 234 -18.30 -0.84 -13.31
C ARG A 234 -19.12 -1.76 -14.22
N ALA A 235 -18.48 -2.74 -14.86
CA ALA A 235 -19.17 -3.70 -15.72
C ALA A 235 -20.13 -4.61 -14.93
N ALA A 236 -19.79 -4.98 -13.69
CA ALA A 236 -20.62 -5.80 -12.82
C ALA A 236 -21.85 -5.05 -12.23
N VAL A 237 -21.82 -3.71 -12.22
CA VAL A 237 -22.92 -2.87 -11.71
C VAL A 237 -23.98 -2.56 -12.79
N LEU A 238 -23.68 -2.80 -14.07
CA LEU A 238 -24.66 -2.61 -15.15
C LEU A 238 -25.73 -3.73 -15.07
N PRO A 239 -27.03 -3.40 -15.03
CA PRO A 239 -28.08 -4.42 -14.98
C PRO A 239 -28.04 -5.30 -16.23
N GLU A 240 -28.08 -6.62 -16.05
CA GLU A 240 -28.52 -7.57 -17.08
C GLU A 240 -30.02 -7.33 -17.38
N ASP A 241 -30.36 -6.23 -18.02
CA ASP A 241 -31.67 -6.10 -18.63
C ASP A 241 -31.63 -5.33 -19.95
N ARG A 242 -31.27 -6.08 -20.99
CA ARG A 242 -31.90 -5.93 -22.31
C ARG A 242 -32.31 -7.31 -22.81
N ARG A 243 -33.32 -7.90 -22.17
CA ARG A 243 -34.20 -8.83 -22.91
C ARG A 243 -34.90 -7.99 -23.98
N ILE A 244 -34.52 -8.23 -25.23
CA ILE A 244 -35.21 -7.69 -26.40
C ILE A 244 -36.69 -8.12 -26.31
N PRO A 245 -37.66 -7.19 -26.29
CA PRO A 245 -39.08 -7.55 -26.25
C PRO A 245 -39.46 -8.31 -27.52
N GLY A 246 -40.24 -9.37 -27.33
CA GLY A 246 -40.55 -10.37 -28.35
C GLY A 246 -41.10 -9.81 -29.66
N ILE A 247 -40.63 -10.41 -30.75
CA ILE A 247 -41.33 -10.37 -32.03
C ILE A 247 -42.57 -11.27 -31.89
N LYS A 248 -43.74 -10.62 -31.76
CA LYS A 248 -45.01 -11.23 -32.12
C LYS A 248 -45.19 -11.13 -33.63
N SER A 249 -45.32 -12.28 -34.29
CA SER A 249 -46.09 -12.46 -35.52
C SER A 249 -46.65 -13.88 -35.40
N GLY A 250 -47.93 -14.08 -35.07
CA GLY A 250 -49.06 -13.65 -35.88
C GLY A 250 -49.34 -14.77 -36.89
N GLY A 251 -50.21 -15.71 -36.52
CA GLY A 251 -50.58 -16.84 -37.37
C GLY A 251 -51.58 -16.46 -38.46
N ALA A 252 -51.75 -17.34 -39.44
CA ALA A 252 -52.99 -17.57 -40.17
C ALA A 252 -52.86 -18.82 -41.06
N VAL A 253 -53.80 -19.75 -40.82
CA VAL A 253 -54.28 -20.89 -41.65
C VAL A 253 -53.34 -22.07 -41.88
#